data_AF-A0A348AJE8-F1
#
_entry.id   AF-A0A348AJE8-F1
#
_cell.length_a   1.000
_cell.length_b   1.000
_cell.length_c   1.000
_cell.angle_alpha   90.00
_cell.angle_beta   90.00
_cell.angle_gamma   90.00
#
_symmetry.space_group_name_H-M   'P 1'
#
loop_
_entity.id
_entity.type
_entity.pdbx_description
1 polymer ?
#
loop_
_entity_poly.entity_id
_entity_poly.type
_entity_poly.pdbx_seq_one_letter_code
_entity_poly.pdbx_strand_id
1 'polypeptide(L)'
;MDAGASVIARLKNKAQTSGLSFQVHLRLFCQEEFLRRLSLSKYADNLVLKGGLFLFFLSGFESTDYDRSSFAEIISFSENDAMLVKWRQFLRRTKLPGIEFSEVTGLINTFLGGIWNAIIDENEWLKNWNCQTTSW
;
A
#
# COMPACT_ATOMS: atom_id res chain seq x y z
N MET A 1 -14.30 -22.97 17.57
CA MET A 1 -13.31 -22.47 16.60
C MET A 1 -12.63 -21.31 17.29
N ASP A 2 -11.39 -21.50 17.69
CA ASP A 2 -10.65 -20.48 18.45
C ASP A 2 -10.44 -19.26 17.56
N ALA A 3 -10.96 -18.12 17.98
CA ALA A 3 -10.97 -16.89 17.22
C ALA A 3 -9.52 -16.46 16.99
N GLY A 4 -9.06 -16.63 15.75
CA GLY A 4 -7.65 -16.65 15.40
C GLY A 4 -6.89 -15.41 15.87
N ALA A 5 -5.66 -15.64 16.34
CA ALA A 5 -4.74 -14.58 16.73
C ALA A 5 -4.73 -13.43 15.70
N SER A 6 -4.87 -12.19 16.19
CA SER A 6 -4.82 -10.95 15.43
C SER A 6 -3.67 -10.98 14.40
N VAL A 7 -3.91 -10.45 13.19
CA VAL A 7 -2.89 -10.40 12.11
C VAL A 7 -1.60 -9.79 12.63
N ILE A 8 -1.70 -8.77 13.47
CA ILE A 8 -0.56 -8.11 14.13
C ILE A 8 0.22 -9.09 15.00
N ALA A 9 -0.46 -9.90 15.82
CA ALA A 9 0.17 -10.89 16.69
C ALA A 9 0.92 -11.95 15.87
N ARG A 10 0.32 -12.40 14.75
CA ARG A 10 0.97 -13.37 13.83
C ARG A 10 2.20 -12.77 13.16
N LEU A 11 2.14 -11.52 12.75
CA LEU A 11 3.26 -10.79 12.14
C LEU A 11 4.37 -10.52 13.17
N LYS A 12 4.04 -10.14 14.42
CA LYS A 12 5.02 -9.96 15.51
C LYS A 12 5.73 -11.29 15.83
N ASN A 13 5.00 -12.40 15.92
CA ASN A 13 5.60 -13.73 16.10
C ASN A 13 6.51 -14.12 14.93
N LYS A 14 6.08 -13.84 13.69
CA LYS A 14 6.88 -14.14 12.50
C LYS A 14 8.17 -13.32 12.44
N ALA A 15 8.14 -12.06 12.87
CA ALA A 15 9.31 -11.19 12.99
C ALA A 15 10.35 -11.77 13.96
N GLN A 16 9.91 -12.27 15.12
CA GLN A 16 10.80 -12.92 16.10
C GLN A 16 11.51 -14.16 15.53
N THR A 17 10.81 -14.95 14.71
CA THR A 17 11.35 -16.22 14.16
C THR A 17 12.25 -16.05 12.93
N SER A 18 12.06 -15.00 12.14
CA SER A 18 12.74 -14.82 10.85
C SER A 18 13.92 -13.85 10.90
N GLY A 19 14.07 -13.10 11.99
CA GLY A 19 15.11 -12.08 12.14
C GLY A 19 14.86 -10.80 11.36
N LEU A 20 13.79 -10.72 10.55
CA LEU A 20 13.38 -9.49 9.85
C LEU A 20 12.43 -8.66 10.74
N SER A 21 12.47 -7.34 10.58
CA SER A 21 11.66 -6.44 11.41
C SER A 21 10.16 -6.68 11.22
N PHE A 22 9.36 -6.30 12.22
CA PHE A 22 7.90 -6.33 12.14
C PHE A 22 7.37 -5.49 10.96
N GLN A 23 8.01 -4.35 10.69
CA GLN A 23 7.66 -3.46 9.58
C GLN A 23 7.82 -4.14 8.21
N VAL A 24 8.88 -4.95 8.03
CA VAL A 24 9.09 -5.75 6.80
C VAL A 24 7.96 -6.75 6.61
N HIS A 25 7.58 -7.48 7.66
CA HIS A 25 6.49 -8.46 7.58
C HIS A 25 5.14 -7.82 7.27
N LEU A 26 4.87 -6.67 7.87
CA LEU A 26 3.64 -5.94 7.65
C LEU A 26 3.54 -5.42 6.22
N ARG A 27 4.64 -4.90 5.67
CA ARG A 27 4.73 -4.53 4.26
C ARG A 27 4.47 -5.71 3.35
N LEU A 28 5.13 -6.84 3.60
CA LEU A 28 4.95 -8.06 2.81
C LEU A 28 3.51 -8.53 2.83
N PHE A 29 2.91 -8.58 4.02
CA PHE A 29 1.51 -8.94 4.18
C PHE A 29 0.58 -8.04 3.37
N CYS A 30 0.76 -6.72 3.44
CA CYS A 30 -0.05 -5.78 2.66
C CYS A 30 0.13 -5.96 1.15
N GLN A 31 1.36 -6.19 0.69
CA GLN A 31 1.65 -6.42 -0.73
C GLN A 31 1.04 -7.75 -1.22
N GLU A 32 1.20 -8.84 -0.47
CA GLU A 32 0.64 -10.14 -0.80
C GLU A 32 -0.90 -10.10 -0.80
N GLU A 33 -1.53 -9.49 0.21
CA GLU A 33 -2.99 -9.36 0.25
C GLU A 33 -3.54 -8.49 -0.88
N PHE A 34 -2.85 -7.41 -1.22
CA PHE A 34 -3.21 -6.58 -2.37
C PHE A 34 -3.13 -7.40 -3.67
N LEU A 35 -2.02 -8.09 -3.91
CA LEU A 35 -1.83 -8.91 -5.10
C LEU A 35 -2.83 -10.07 -5.16
N ARG A 36 -3.12 -10.71 -4.02
CA ARG A 36 -4.12 -11.77 -3.91
C ARG A 36 -5.53 -11.26 -4.24
N ARG A 37 -5.90 -10.09 -3.74
CA ARG A 37 -7.22 -9.49 -4.05
C ARG A 37 -7.29 -9.07 -5.52
N LEU A 38 -6.20 -8.54 -6.06
CA LEU A 38 -6.11 -8.11 -7.44
C LEU A 38 -6.17 -9.29 -8.41
N SER A 39 -5.51 -10.41 -8.09
CA SER A 39 -5.54 -11.64 -8.90
C SER A 39 -6.90 -12.31 -8.93
N LEU A 40 -7.73 -12.09 -7.90
CA LEU A 40 -9.12 -12.55 -7.86
C LEU A 40 -10.11 -11.58 -8.52
N SER A 41 -9.63 -10.42 -8.99
CA SER A 41 -10.48 -9.40 -9.61
C SER A 41 -10.52 -9.54 -11.13
N LYS A 42 -11.47 -8.86 -11.77
CA LYS A 42 -11.54 -8.72 -13.24
C LYS A 42 -10.33 -8.03 -13.88
N TYR A 43 -9.42 -7.49 -13.07
CA TYR A 43 -8.21 -6.78 -13.53
C TYR A 43 -6.95 -7.67 -13.49
N ALA A 44 -7.08 -8.96 -13.17
CA ALA A 44 -5.95 -9.88 -13.00
C ALA A 44 -4.99 -9.87 -14.20
N ASP A 45 -5.53 -9.92 -15.43
CA ASP A 45 -4.72 -9.97 -16.66
C ASP A 45 -4.09 -8.63 -17.06
N ASN A 46 -4.42 -7.54 -16.36
CA ASN A 46 -3.92 -6.19 -16.64
C ASN A 46 -2.81 -5.75 -15.68
N LEU A 47 -2.35 -6.63 -14.79
CA LEU A 47 -1.28 -6.33 -13.86
C LEU A 47 0.08 -6.65 -14.49
N VAL A 48 0.95 -5.63 -14.57
CA VAL A 48 2.38 -5.84 -14.83
C VAL A 48 3.16 -5.42 -13.60
N LEU A 49 3.75 -6.39 -12.91
CA LEU A 49 4.68 -6.13 -11.82
C LEU A 49 5.93 -5.43 -12.39
N LYS A 50 6.21 -4.22 -11.91
CA LYS A 50 7.34 -3.39 -12.35
C LYS A 50 8.00 -2.67 -11.19
N GLY A 51 9.23 -2.20 -11.43
CA GLY A 51 9.93 -1.25 -10.57
C GLY A 51 10.18 -1.78 -9.16
N GLY A 52 9.92 -0.94 -8.15
CA GLY A 52 10.23 -1.23 -6.75
C GLY A 52 9.58 -2.49 -6.19
N LEU A 53 8.39 -2.87 -6.64
CA LEU A 53 7.71 -4.09 -6.15
C LEU A 53 8.38 -5.38 -6.69
N PHE A 54 8.89 -5.34 -7.93
CA PHE A 54 9.67 -6.43 -8.52
C PHE A 54 11.09 -6.49 -7.95
N LEU A 55 11.73 -5.33 -7.80
CA LEU A 55 13.07 -5.21 -7.22
C LEU A 55 13.09 -5.60 -5.73
N PHE A 56 12.04 -5.30 -4.97
CA PHE A 56 11.89 -5.67 -3.56
C PHE A 56 11.86 -7.20 -3.35
N PHE A 57 11.22 -7.92 -4.28
CA PHE A 57 11.20 -9.38 -4.28
C PHE A 57 12.58 -9.97 -4.61
N LEU A 58 13.33 -9.30 -5.50
CA LEU A 58 14.69 -9.70 -5.88
C LEU A 58 15.76 -9.30 -4.85
N SER A 59 15.53 -8.25 -4.05
CA SER A 59 16.47 -7.75 -3.03
C SER A 59 16.33 -8.44 -1.67
N GLY A 60 15.57 -9.54 -1.58
CA GLY A 60 15.37 -10.24 -0.31
C GLY A 60 14.63 -9.39 0.74
N PHE A 61 13.73 -8.51 0.28
CA PHE A 61 12.92 -7.64 1.13
C PHE A 61 13.68 -6.53 1.88
N GLU A 62 14.92 -6.25 1.48
CA GLU A 62 15.58 -5.00 1.86
C GLU A 62 14.99 -3.85 1.05
N SER A 63 14.49 -2.83 1.75
CA SER A 63 13.93 -1.62 1.16
C SER A 63 14.18 -0.43 2.07
N THR A 64 14.01 0.76 1.51
CA THR A 64 14.06 2.06 2.19
C THR A 64 13.23 2.02 3.48
N ASP A 65 13.78 2.55 4.57
CA ASP A 65 13.04 2.78 5.80
C ASP A 65 11.98 3.86 5.56
N TYR A 66 10.75 3.60 6.00
CA TYR A 66 9.67 4.58 5.93
C TYR A 66 9.39 5.01 7.36
N ASP A 67 9.54 6.30 7.59
CA ASP A 67 9.24 6.93 8.86
C ASP A 67 7.75 7.35 8.93
N ARG A 68 7.34 7.86 10.09
CA ARG A 68 5.97 8.32 10.35
C ARG A 68 5.49 9.36 9.33
N SER A 69 6.39 10.17 8.76
CA SER A 69 6.10 11.22 7.78
C SER A 69 5.97 10.72 6.35
N SER A 70 6.49 9.53 6.04
CA SER A 70 6.61 9.06 4.66
C SER A 70 5.25 8.95 3.94
N PHE A 71 4.18 8.61 4.65
CA PHE A 71 2.84 8.59 4.04
C PHE A 71 2.30 10.00 3.77
N ALA A 72 2.53 10.94 4.68
CA ALA A 72 2.13 12.34 4.50
C ALA A 72 2.86 12.99 3.31
N GLU A 73 4.15 12.65 3.12
CA GLU A 73 4.93 13.08 1.96
C GLU A 73 4.33 12.58 0.63
N ILE A 74 3.88 11.32 0.58
CA ILE A 74 3.21 10.78 -0.62
C ILE A 74 1.93 11.56 -0.94
N ILE A 75 1.17 11.96 0.07
CA ILE A 75 -0.07 12.74 -0.13
C ILE A 75 0.24 14.14 -0.65
N SER A 76 1.31 14.78 -0.15
CA SER A 76 1.73 16.12 -0.59
C SER A 76 2.29 16.15 -2.02
N PHE A 77 2.57 15.00 -2.66
CA PHE A 77 3.01 14.97 -4.06
C PHE A 77 2.00 15.60 -5.03
N SER A 78 0.72 15.61 -4.67
CA SER A 78 -0.31 16.30 -5.47
C SER A 78 -0.17 17.83 -5.48
N GLU A 79 0.59 18.40 -4.55
CA GLU A 79 0.88 19.83 -4.45
C GLU A 79 2.23 20.21 -5.10
N ASN A 80 3.00 19.23 -5.56
CA ASN A 80 4.32 19.44 -6.13
C ASN A 80 4.25 19.58 -7.67
N ASP A 81 4.58 20.77 -8.19
CA ASP A 81 4.55 21.06 -9.63
C ASP A 81 5.36 20.09 -10.48
N ALA A 82 6.55 19.69 -10.01
CA ALA A 82 7.40 18.74 -10.73
C ALA A 82 6.75 17.35 -10.78
N MET A 83 6.04 16.92 -9.73
CA MET A 83 5.30 15.65 -9.74
C MET A 83 4.07 15.73 -10.63
N LEU A 84 3.36 16.87 -10.66
CA LEU A 84 2.24 17.10 -11.57
C LEU A 84 2.68 17.01 -13.03
N VAL A 85 3.87 17.53 -13.37
CA VAL A 85 4.46 17.36 -14.72
C VAL A 85 4.70 15.88 -15.03
N LYS A 86 5.30 15.14 -14.10
CA LYS A 86 5.55 13.69 -14.27
C LYS A 86 4.25 12.90 -14.43
N TRP A 87 3.20 13.24 -13.66
CA TRP A 87 1.88 12.63 -13.75
C TRP A 87 1.23 12.85 -15.12
N ARG A 88 1.23 14.09 -15.61
CA ARG A 88 0.72 14.40 -16.97
C ARG A 88 1.46 13.63 -18.05
N GLN A 89 2.79 13.53 -17.95
CA GLN A 89 3.59 12.74 -18.88
C GLN A 89 3.26 11.24 -18.80
N PHE A 90 3.05 10.71 -17.59
CA PHE A 90 2.63 9.33 -17.37
C PHE A 90 1.30 9.04 -18.08
N LEU A 91 0.25 9.83 -17.81
CA LEU A 91 -1.07 9.68 -18.46
C LEU A 91 -0.97 9.74 -19.99
N ARG A 92 -0.17 10.67 -20.52
CA ARG A 92 0.04 10.80 -21.97
C ARG A 92 0.69 9.56 -22.59
N ARG A 93 1.67 8.96 -21.90
CA ARG A 93 2.38 7.77 -22.40
C ARG A 93 1.53 6.50 -22.30
N THR A 94 0.73 6.37 -21.25
CA THR A 94 -0.12 5.20 -21.00
C THR A 94 -1.47 5.26 -21.70
N LYS A 95 -1.87 6.42 -22.24
CA LYS A 95 -3.19 6.66 -22.85
C LYS A 95 -4.35 6.37 -21.89
N LEU A 96 -4.11 6.54 -20.59
CA LEU A 96 -5.15 6.43 -19.57
C LEU A 96 -6.06 7.65 -19.60
N PRO A 97 -7.33 7.52 -19.15
CA PRO A 97 -8.22 8.65 -19.00
C PRO A 97 -7.60 9.74 -18.11
N GLY A 98 -7.92 10.99 -18.40
CA GLY A 98 -7.48 12.13 -17.58
C GLY A 98 -8.10 12.02 -16.19
N ILE A 99 -7.25 11.80 -15.20
CA ILE A 99 -7.61 11.84 -13.78
C ILE A 99 -6.62 12.77 -13.07
N GLU A 100 -7.15 13.63 -12.20
CA GLU A 100 -6.32 14.58 -11.47
C GLU A 100 -5.45 13.84 -10.45
N PHE A 101 -4.19 14.28 -10.30
CA PHE A 101 -3.27 13.58 -9.40
C PHE A 101 -3.74 13.67 -7.94
N SER A 102 -4.37 14.78 -7.57
CA SER A 102 -5.01 14.99 -6.26
C SER A 102 -6.15 14.02 -5.98
N GLU A 103 -6.90 13.61 -7.01
CA GLU A 103 -7.95 12.61 -6.88
C GLU A 103 -7.34 11.23 -6.55
N VAL A 104 -6.22 10.88 -7.19
CA VAL A 104 -5.48 9.65 -6.92
C VAL A 104 -4.87 9.65 -5.51
N THR A 105 -4.17 10.72 -5.10
CA THR A 105 -3.60 10.80 -3.75
C THR A 105 -4.69 10.84 -2.69
N GLY A 106 -5.83 11.48 -2.97
CA GLY A 106 -7.01 11.47 -2.12
C GLY A 106 -7.57 10.06 -1.90
N LEU A 107 -7.76 9.29 -2.98
CA LEU A 107 -8.21 7.89 -2.90
C LEU A 107 -7.23 7.01 -2.13
N ILE A 108 -5.92 7.20 -2.34
CA ILE A 108 -4.86 6.50 -1.59
C ILE A 108 -4.97 6.85 -0.10
N ASN A 109 -5.19 8.12 0.26
CA ASN A 109 -5.36 8.55 1.64
C ASN A 109 -6.62 7.95 2.29
N THR A 110 -7.76 7.98 1.60
CA THR A 110 -9.00 7.39 2.09
C THR A 110 -8.87 5.87 2.31
N PHE A 111 -8.20 5.18 1.39
CA PHE A 111 -8.02 3.74 1.47
C PHE A 111 -6.95 3.33 2.48
N LEU A 112 -5.79 3.97 2.51
CA LEU A 112 -4.64 3.51 3.30
C LEU A 112 -4.34 4.36 4.55
N GLY A 113 -4.78 5.62 4.61
CA GLY A 113 -4.39 6.53 5.70
C GLY A 113 -4.81 6.05 7.09
N GLY A 114 -6.04 5.52 7.20
CA GLY A 114 -6.53 4.95 8.45
C GLY A 114 -5.75 3.70 8.89
N ILE A 115 -5.44 2.80 7.93
CA ILE A 115 -4.60 1.63 8.17
C ILE A 115 -3.19 2.07 8.58
N TRP A 116 -2.61 3.03 7.88
CA TRP A 116 -1.26 3.55 8.16
C TRP A 116 -1.16 4.08 9.59
N ASN A 117 -2.11 4.90 10.02
CA ASN A 117 -2.14 5.42 11.38
C ASN A 117 -2.29 4.30 12.41
N ALA A 118 -3.17 3.32 12.17
CA ALA A 118 -3.32 2.17 13.06
C ALA A 118 -2.03 1.35 13.17
N ILE A 119 -1.31 1.15 12.06
CA ILE A 119 -0.01 0.48 12.03
C ILE A 119 1.03 1.22 12.87
N ILE A 120 1.14 2.54 12.64
CA ILE A 120 2.15 3.39 13.26
C ILE A 120 1.89 3.56 14.76
N ASP A 121 0.63 3.58 15.18
CA ASP A 121 0.23 3.71 16.58
C ASP A 121 0.00 2.35 17.27
N GLU A 122 0.36 1.24 16.61
CA GLU A 122 0.18 -0.14 17.07
C GLU A 122 -1.25 -0.49 17.53
N ASN A 123 -2.26 0.12 16.90
CA ASN A 123 -3.67 -0.10 17.18
C ASN A 123 -4.31 -1.13 16.22
N GLU A 124 -5.40 -1.75 16.66
CA GLU A 124 -6.17 -2.66 15.80
C GLU A 124 -7.04 -1.88 14.80
N TRP A 125 -7.06 -2.34 13.54
CA TRP A 125 -7.94 -1.84 12.49
C TRP A 125 -8.93 -2.93 12.06
N LEU A 126 -10.13 -2.91 12.64
CA LEU A 126 -11.16 -3.95 12.44
C LEU A 126 -12.26 -3.54 11.46
N LYS A 127 -12.03 -2.49 10.66
CA LYS A 127 -12.99 -1.96 9.70
C LYS A 127 -12.97 -2.72 8.37
N ASN A 128 -14.07 -2.70 7.62
CA ASN A 128 -14.20 -3.38 6.33
C ASN A 128 -14.47 -2.38 5.21
N TRP A 129 -13.59 -2.37 4.21
CA TRP A 129 -13.75 -1.50 3.06
C TRP A 129 -15.02 -1.82 2.25
N ASN A 130 -15.85 -0.81 2.01
CA ASN A 130 -16.97 -0.85 1.10
C ASN A 130 -16.60 -0.14 -0.22
N CYS A 131 -16.56 -0.90 -1.32
CA CYS A 131 -16.18 -0.40 -2.64
C CYS A 131 -17.26 0.47 -3.32
N GLN A 132 -18.52 0.40 -2.88
CA GLN A 132 -19.61 1.22 -3.41
C GLN A 132 -19.60 2.62 -2.79
N THR A 133 -19.27 2.71 -1.50
CA THR A 133 -19.24 3.97 -0.74
C THR A 133 -17.84 4.55 -0.59
N THR A 134 -16.81 3.84 -1.06
CA THR A 134 -15.39 4.23 -0.96
C THR A 134 -14.98 4.59 0.48
N SER A 135 -15.40 3.77 1.44
CA SER A 135 -15.22 4.04 2.88
C SER A 135 -14.91 2.77 3.68
N TRP A 136 -14.30 2.95 4.85
CA TRP A 136 -14.01 1.92 5.85
C TRP A 136 -15.10 1.73 6.88
#